data_AF-A0A1V5QQH6-F1
#
_entry.id   AF-A0A1V5QQH6-F1
#
_cell.length_a   1.000
_cell.length_b   1.000
_cell.length_c   1.000
_cell.angle_alpha   90.00
_cell.angle_beta   90.00
_cell.angle_gamma   90.00
#
_symmetry.space_group_name_H-M   'P 1'
#
loop_
_entity.id
_entity.type
_entity.pdbx_description
1 polymer ?
#
loop_
_entity_poly.entity_id
_entity_poly.type
_entity_poly.pdbx_seq_one_letter_code
_entity_poly.pdbx_strand_id
1 'polypeptide(L)'
;MLDAQTKSKIDSARDILVGKVPDPKSQVEQITIALIYKFMDDMDRQSEELGGKATFFTGEFKKYRWAQLLDKRYSGHERLLLYAEGIEKMNENKNIPQLFRDIFKGVFLPYRDPETLNLFLKEIDGFSYDHSERLGDAFEYLLSILGTQGEAGQFRTPRHIIDFIVAVVDPKKNETILDPACGTAGFLISAYKHILKANENLSPDERSRLMTNFRGYDIAPDMVRLARANLYLHSFPNPTIHEYDTLTSEERWDERCEVILANPPFMTPKGGIRPHNRFAVKSRKSEVLFVDYIVEHLNVGGRAGVIVPDGIVANPQSMFVRLRKLLIENGLYAVVSLHNSVFLPYAVAKTSILFIDRSLVNRRRKILFATVANDGYDLGQQRRPIESNDLPEIALACREFRDEILRGGAAFVAPSCAAAVELDDLAAGHDLFANRYVAAKGRSNDGYRPIGSLFNIEKGCLQSSKNRPGKYPFITAAETWSTHDHFTHDCEALVFAMAASGSLGRTHYVKGKFIASDLCFILTPKDEYRERLNLRFYHAYFNAIRAHVVKSMAKGGAKLSINKTDFAAFPIVFLPKSKQDALGAKILKEATRIESLKREIQDAESKICELVASLVAHENGASQ
;
A
#
# COMPACT_ATOMS: atom_id res chain seq x y z
N MET A 1 9.64 4.04 -19.02
CA MET A 1 8.77 5.18 -18.66
C MET A 1 8.04 5.51 -19.93
N LEU A 2 6.71 5.50 -19.92
CA LEU A 2 5.92 5.78 -21.12
C LEU A 2 6.23 7.19 -21.62
N ASP A 3 6.56 7.34 -22.90
CA ASP A 3 6.77 8.65 -23.48
C ASP A 3 5.42 9.42 -23.60
N ALA A 4 5.51 10.75 -23.58
CA ALA A 4 4.33 11.61 -23.58
C ALA A 4 3.46 11.44 -24.85
N GLN A 5 4.07 11.07 -25.98
CA GLN A 5 3.38 10.89 -27.24
C GLN A 5 2.51 9.62 -27.20
N THR A 6 3.07 8.50 -26.74
CA THR A 6 2.36 7.23 -26.58
C THR A 6 1.18 7.37 -25.61
N LYS A 7 1.38 8.09 -24.50
CA LYS A 7 0.29 8.42 -23.57
C LYS A 7 -0.84 9.19 -24.25
N SER A 8 -0.49 10.28 -24.95
CA SER A 8 -1.46 11.14 -25.63
C SER A 8 -2.28 10.40 -26.68
N LYS A 9 -1.68 9.44 -27.41
CA LYS A 9 -2.40 8.63 -28.40
C LYS A 9 -3.40 7.67 -27.74
N ILE A 10 -3.03 7.05 -26.62
CA ILE A 10 -3.95 6.19 -25.87
C ILE A 10 -5.13 7.01 -25.34
N ASP A 11 -4.88 8.19 -24.79
CA ASP A 11 -5.93 9.08 -24.31
C ASP A 11 -6.83 9.55 -25.48
N SER A 12 -6.26 9.90 -26.64
CA SER A 12 -7.00 10.21 -27.89
C SER A 12 -7.92 9.05 -28.31
N ALA A 13 -7.39 7.82 -28.34
CA ALA A 13 -8.18 6.64 -28.70
C ALA A 13 -9.36 6.41 -27.74
N ARG A 14 -9.19 6.70 -26.45
CA ARG A 14 -10.28 6.66 -25.47
C ARG A 14 -11.32 7.75 -25.71
N ASP A 15 -10.88 8.97 -26.01
CA ASP A 15 -11.76 10.10 -26.29
C ASP A 15 -12.59 9.85 -27.57
N ILE A 16 -12.03 9.18 -28.57
CA ILE A 16 -12.78 8.74 -29.76
C ILE A 16 -13.87 7.72 -29.36
N LEU A 17 -13.55 6.78 -28.48
CA LEU A 17 -14.49 5.73 -28.06
C LEU A 17 -15.56 6.20 -27.09
N VAL A 18 -15.32 7.23 -26.27
CA VAL A 18 -16.21 7.61 -25.15
C VAL A 18 -17.66 7.88 -25.57
N GLY A 19 -17.87 8.40 -26.78
CA GLY A 19 -19.20 8.69 -27.32
C GLY A 19 -20.00 7.46 -27.77
N LYS A 20 -19.34 6.32 -27.99
CA LYS A 20 -19.96 5.07 -28.50
C LYS A 20 -19.82 3.90 -27.54
N VAL A 21 -18.77 3.90 -26.73
CA VAL A 21 -18.43 2.90 -25.71
C VAL A 21 -18.29 3.66 -24.40
N PRO A 22 -19.39 3.85 -23.64
CA PRO A 22 -19.37 4.69 -22.44
C PRO A 22 -18.63 4.03 -21.28
N ASP A 23 -18.57 2.69 -21.25
CA ASP A 23 -17.89 1.92 -20.22
C ASP A 23 -16.36 1.96 -20.40
N PRO A 24 -15.60 2.52 -19.44
CA PRO A 24 -14.14 2.63 -19.55
C PRO A 24 -13.42 1.29 -19.63
N LYS A 25 -13.96 0.23 -19.02
CA LYS A 25 -13.38 -1.12 -19.11
C LYS A 25 -13.44 -1.61 -20.56
N SER A 26 -14.62 -1.48 -21.18
CA SER A 26 -14.83 -1.80 -22.59
C SER A 26 -13.95 -0.95 -23.51
N GLN A 27 -13.76 0.35 -23.23
CA GLN A 27 -12.84 1.20 -24.02
C GLN A 27 -11.42 0.64 -24.02
N VAL A 28 -10.89 0.32 -22.83
CA VAL A 28 -9.53 -0.20 -22.70
C VAL A 28 -9.40 -1.59 -23.34
N GLU A 29 -10.43 -2.43 -23.22
CA GLU A 29 -10.48 -3.71 -23.91
C GLU A 29 -10.38 -3.52 -25.44
N GLN A 30 -11.18 -2.63 -26.03
CA GLN A 30 -11.12 -2.36 -27.47
C GLN A 30 -9.74 -1.85 -27.92
N ILE A 31 -9.14 -0.92 -27.17
CA ILE A 31 -7.79 -0.42 -27.44
C ILE A 31 -6.76 -1.54 -27.35
N THR A 32 -6.85 -2.37 -26.31
CA THR A 32 -5.97 -3.52 -26.08
C THR A 32 -6.01 -4.49 -27.25
N ILE A 33 -7.22 -4.89 -27.65
CA ILE A 33 -7.44 -5.81 -28.77
C ILE A 33 -6.89 -5.21 -30.06
N ALA A 34 -7.19 -3.94 -30.35
CA ALA A 34 -6.73 -3.30 -31.57
C ALA A 34 -5.19 -3.19 -31.63
N LEU A 35 -4.53 -2.87 -30.51
CA LEU A 35 -3.07 -2.83 -30.43
C LEU A 35 -2.46 -4.22 -30.66
N ILE A 36 -2.94 -5.24 -29.95
CA ILE A 36 -2.46 -6.63 -30.12
C ILE A 36 -2.63 -7.08 -31.58
N TYR A 37 -3.81 -6.82 -32.14
CA TYR A 37 -4.14 -7.16 -33.52
C TYR A 37 -3.22 -6.47 -34.53
N LYS A 38 -3.00 -5.16 -34.37
CA LYS A 38 -2.07 -4.39 -35.21
C LYS A 38 -0.65 -4.95 -35.09
N PHE A 39 -0.19 -5.22 -33.87
CA PHE A 39 1.18 -5.70 -33.64
C PHE A 39 1.43 -7.07 -34.26
N MET A 40 0.43 -7.96 -34.27
CA MET A 40 0.53 -9.21 -35.02
C MET A 40 0.83 -8.96 -36.52
N ASP A 41 0.25 -7.93 -37.14
CA ASP A 41 0.50 -7.60 -38.55
C ASP A 41 1.86 -6.94 -38.75
N ASP A 42 2.28 -6.08 -37.82
CA ASP A 42 3.62 -5.48 -37.82
C ASP A 42 4.71 -6.55 -37.68
N MET A 43 4.51 -7.55 -36.83
CA MET A 43 5.44 -8.68 -36.67
C MET A 43 5.54 -9.53 -37.94
N ASP A 44 4.40 -9.81 -38.58
CA ASP A 44 4.38 -10.52 -39.86
C ASP A 44 5.14 -9.74 -40.93
N ARG A 45 4.91 -8.42 -41.02
CA ARG A 45 5.60 -7.55 -41.95
C ARG A 45 7.10 -7.49 -41.68
N GLN A 46 7.51 -7.33 -40.42
CA GLN A 46 8.93 -7.32 -40.05
C GLN A 46 9.60 -8.67 -40.38
N SER A 47 8.92 -9.79 -40.13
CA SER A 47 9.39 -11.12 -40.53
C SER A 47 9.58 -11.20 -42.05
N GLU A 48 8.59 -10.75 -42.83
CA GLU A 48 8.67 -10.71 -44.30
C GLU A 48 9.81 -9.80 -44.81
N GLU A 49 10.00 -8.62 -44.21
CA GLU A 49 11.08 -7.67 -44.53
C GLU A 49 12.47 -8.26 -44.26
N LEU A 50 12.60 -9.12 -43.25
CA LEU A 50 13.83 -9.85 -42.91
C LEU A 50 14.01 -11.15 -43.71
N GLY A 51 13.15 -11.42 -44.71
CA GLY A 51 13.20 -12.62 -45.56
C GLY A 51 12.54 -13.86 -44.93
N GLY A 52 11.86 -13.70 -43.80
CA GLY A 52 10.99 -14.69 -43.18
C GLY A 52 9.62 -14.80 -43.86
N LYS A 53 8.66 -15.40 -43.15
CA LYS A 53 7.27 -15.55 -43.61
C LYS A 53 6.32 -14.99 -42.56
N ALA A 54 5.19 -14.46 -43.02
CA ALA A 54 4.04 -14.20 -42.16
C ALA A 54 3.57 -15.49 -41.49
N THR A 55 3.14 -15.37 -40.23
CA THR A 55 2.66 -16.44 -39.37
C THR A 55 1.27 -16.15 -38.82
N PHE A 56 0.93 -14.88 -38.58
CA PHE A 56 -0.34 -14.51 -37.98
C PHE A 56 -1.46 -14.40 -39.02
N PHE A 57 -1.26 -13.59 -40.06
CA PHE A 57 -2.26 -13.27 -41.08
C PHE A 57 -2.00 -14.02 -42.40
N THR A 58 -2.10 -15.35 -42.34
CA THR A 58 -1.90 -16.25 -43.49
C THR A 58 -3.20 -16.91 -43.95
N GLY A 59 -3.22 -17.44 -45.18
CA GLY A 59 -4.36 -18.19 -45.71
C GLY A 59 -5.64 -17.33 -45.77
N GLU A 60 -6.74 -17.86 -45.22
CA GLU A 60 -8.02 -17.15 -45.14
C GLU A 60 -7.98 -15.87 -44.29
N PHE A 61 -7.02 -15.77 -43.35
CA PHE A 61 -6.86 -14.63 -42.48
C PHE A 61 -6.09 -13.46 -43.14
N LYS A 62 -5.50 -13.67 -44.32
CA LYS A 62 -4.74 -12.63 -45.02
C LYS A 62 -5.57 -11.39 -45.35
N LYS A 63 -6.89 -11.54 -45.57
CA LYS A 63 -7.81 -10.42 -45.82
C LYS A 63 -8.00 -9.50 -44.60
N TYR A 64 -7.63 -9.97 -43.41
CA TYR A 64 -7.80 -9.25 -42.15
C TYR A 64 -6.55 -8.46 -41.73
N ARG A 65 -5.46 -8.47 -42.53
CA ARG A 65 -4.24 -7.72 -42.21
C ARG A 65 -4.54 -6.24 -41.94
N TRP A 66 -3.82 -5.64 -41.00
CA TRP A 66 -4.00 -4.24 -40.62
C TRP A 66 -3.86 -3.31 -41.83
N ALA A 67 -2.84 -3.55 -42.67
CA ALA A 67 -2.66 -2.80 -43.91
C ALA A 67 -3.85 -2.91 -44.88
N GLN A 68 -4.54 -4.06 -44.92
CA GLN A 68 -5.75 -4.25 -45.74
C GLN A 68 -6.96 -3.53 -45.15
N LEU A 69 -7.10 -3.52 -43.82
CA LEU A 69 -8.15 -2.76 -43.15
C LEU A 69 -8.05 -1.27 -43.52
N LEU A 70 -6.85 -0.71 -43.59
CA LEU A 70 -6.64 0.72 -43.90
C LEU A 70 -6.61 1.05 -45.40
N ASP A 71 -6.86 0.07 -46.28
CA ASP A 71 -6.91 0.31 -47.72
C ASP A 71 -8.05 1.29 -48.07
N LYS A 72 -7.72 2.28 -48.92
CA LYS A 72 -8.65 3.33 -49.36
C LYS A 72 -9.77 2.80 -50.27
N ARG A 73 -9.63 1.59 -50.81
CA ARG A 73 -10.64 0.94 -51.65
C ARG A 73 -11.87 0.51 -50.86
N TYR A 74 -11.74 0.26 -49.55
CA TYR A 74 -12.87 -0.08 -48.70
C TYR A 74 -13.60 1.18 -48.23
N SER A 75 -14.93 1.18 -48.42
CA SER A 75 -15.82 2.12 -47.75
C SER A 75 -15.73 1.96 -46.23
N GLY A 76 -16.16 2.98 -45.48
CA GLY A 76 -16.17 2.90 -44.01
C GLY A 76 -17.01 1.72 -43.49
N HIS A 77 -18.12 1.40 -44.17
CA HIS A 77 -18.98 0.29 -43.78
C HIS A 77 -18.31 -1.07 -44.04
N GLU A 78 -17.67 -1.25 -45.20
CA GLU A 78 -16.92 -2.48 -45.51
C GLU A 78 -15.76 -2.69 -44.54
N ARG A 79 -15.01 -1.62 -44.22
CA ARG A 79 -13.94 -1.67 -43.22
C ARG A 79 -14.45 -2.09 -41.84
N LEU A 80 -15.62 -1.59 -41.45
CA LEU A 80 -16.25 -1.97 -40.18
C LEU A 80 -16.61 -3.45 -40.13
N LEU A 81 -17.24 -3.96 -41.19
CA LEU A 81 -17.57 -5.38 -41.28
C LEU A 81 -16.30 -6.25 -41.28
N LEU A 82 -15.27 -5.82 -42.01
CA LEU A 82 -14.01 -6.56 -42.13
C LEU A 82 -13.23 -6.61 -40.79
N TYR A 83 -13.17 -5.49 -40.08
CA TYR A 83 -12.53 -5.43 -38.76
C TYR A 83 -13.29 -6.24 -37.71
N ALA A 84 -14.61 -6.08 -37.64
CA ALA A 84 -15.46 -6.83 -36.71
C ALA A 84 -15.34 -8.35 -36.96
N GLU A 85 -15.43 -8.78 -38.22
CA GLU A 85 -15.23 -10.19 -38.57
C GLU A 85 -13.81 -10.66 -38.23
N GLY A 86 -12.79 -9.82 -38.47
CA GLY A 86 -11.39 -10.12 -38.21
C GLY A 86 -11.10 -10.40 -36.73
N ILE A 87 -11.54 -9.52 -35.83
CA ILE A 87 -11.32 -9.70 -34.38
C ILE A 87 -12.13 -10.89 -33.82
N GLU A 88 -13.34 -11.12 -34.32
CA GLU A 88 -14.19 -12.24 -33.88
C GLU A 88 -13.63 -13.59 -34.32
N LYS A 89 -13.14 -13.70 -35.56
CA LYS A 89 -12.59 -14.94 -36.11
C LYS A 89 -11.15 -15.22 -35.72
N MET A 90 -10.42 -14.23 -35.19
CA MET A 90 -9.00 -14.41 -34.89
C MET A 90 -8.73 -15.56 -33.90
N ASN A 91 -9.67 -15.84 -33.00
CA ASN A 91 -9.55 -16.98 -32.08
C ASN A 91 -9.59 -18.35 -32.78
N GLU A 92 -10.13 -18.43 -34.00
CA GLU A 92 -10.22 -19.65 -34.81
C GLU A 92 -8.94 -19.89 -35.63
N ASN A 93 -8.04 -18.89 -35.68
CA ASN A 93 -6.83 -18.95 -36.48
C ASN A 93 -5.83 -19.96 -35.89
N LYS A 94 -5.72 -21.12 -36.54
CA LYS A 94 -4.83 -22.20 -36.09
C LYS A 94 -3.34 -21.84 -36.18
N ASN A 95 -2.99 -20.82 -36.96
CA ASN A 95 -1.61 -20.40 -37.18
C ASN A 95 -1.05 -19.52 -36.06
N ILE A 96 -1.91 -18.93 -35.22
CA ILE A 96 -1.46 -18.09 -34.10
C ILE A 96 -1.28 -18.93 -32.82
N PRO A 97 -0.34 -18.56 -31.93
CA PRO A 97 -0.18 -19.21 -30.63
C PRO A 97 -1.49 -19.26 -29.84
N GLN A 98 -1.67 -20.32 -29.02
CA GLN A 98 -2.87 -20.49 -28.18
C GLN A 98 -3.17 -19.26 -27.33
N LEU A 99 -2.12 -18.58 -26.84
CA LEU A 99 -2.22 -17.31 -26.14
C LEU A 99 -3.10 -16.28 -26.88
N PHE A 100 -2.81 -16.02 -28.16
CA PHE A 100 -3.58 -15.05 -28.93
C PHE A 100 -4.99 -15.54 -29.19
N ARG A 101 -5.18 -16.84 -29.45
CA ARG A 101 -6.53 -17.41 -29.57
C ARG A 101 -7.38 -17.17 -28.33
N ASP A 102 -6.78 -17.34 -27.15
CA ASP A 102 -7.46 -17.11 -25.88
C ASP A 102 -7.78 -15.63 -25.65
N ILE A 103 -6.92 -14.71 -26.11
CA ILE A 103 -7.15 -13.26 -26.03
C ILE A 103 -8.32 -12.82 -26.91
N PHE A 104 -8.42 -13.35 -28.15
CA PHE A 104 -9.51 -13.01 -29.08
C PHE A 104 -10.80 -13.81 -28.83
N LYS A 105 -10.83 -14.70 -27.83
CA LYS A 105 -11.99 -15.53 -27.55
C LYS A 105 -13.13 -14.68 -26.99
N GLY A 106 -14.25 -14.61 -27.72
CA GLY A 106 -15.44 -13.85 -27.31
C GLY A 106 -15.33 -12.34 -27.49
N VAL A 107 -14.28 -11.87 -28.17
CA VAL A 107 -14.12 -10.46 -28.53
C VAL A 107 -15.10 -10.08 -29.64
N PHE A 108 -15.73 -8.90 -29.52
CA PHE A 108 -16.60 -8.33 -30.55
C PHE A 108 -16.47 -6.80 -30.58
N LEU A 109 -16.97 -6.18 -31.65
CA LEU A 109 -17.04 -4.71 -31.77
C LEU A 109 -18.37 -4.20 -31.17
N PRO A 110 -18.36 -3.42 -30.08
CA PRO A 110 -19.59 -3.06 -29.36
C PRO A 110 -20.38 -1.92 -30.00
N TYR A 111 -19.94 -1.39 -31.14
CA TYR A 111 -20.59 -0.29 -31.85
C TYR A 111 -20.59 -0.50 -33.37
N ARG A 112 -21.53 0.13 -34.06
CA ARG A 112 -21.71 0.04 -35.53
C ARG A 112 -21.60 1.40 -36.19
N ASP A 113 -20.48 2.09 -35.95
CA ASP A 113 -20.23 3.46 -36.42
C ASP A 113 -18.93 3.52 -37.24
N PRO A 114 -19.03 3.57 -38.59
CA PRO A 114 -17.87 3.57 -39.48
C PRO A 114 -16.89 4.74 -39.25
N GLU A 115 -17.41 5.92 -38.93
CA GLU A 115 -16.60 7.12 -38.73
C GLU A 115 -15.74 7.00 -37.46
N THR A 116 -16.37 6.61 -36.35
CA THR A 116 -15.68 6.32 -35.08
C THR A 116 -14.62 5.24 -35.28
N LEU A 117 -14.94 4.16 -35.99
CA LEU A 117 -13.97 3.10 -36.25
C LEU A 117 -12.78 3.60 -37.08
N ASN A 118 -13.02 4.41 -38.12
CA ASN A 118 -11.93 4.95 -38.94
C ASN A 118 -10.99 5.84 -38.14
N LEU A 119 -11.54 6.72 -37.29
CA LEU A 119 -10.76 7.56 -36.38
C LEU A 119 -9.96 6.70 -35.40
N PHE A 120 -10.61 5.71 -34.79
CA PHE A 120 -10.00 4.79 -33.85
C PHE A 120 -8.85 4.00 -34.48
N LEU A 121 -9.08 3.32 -35.61
CA LEU A 121 -8.04 2.56 -36.30
C LEU A 121 -6.88 3.45 -36.74
N LYS A 122 -7.14 4.68 -37.18
CA LYS A 122 -6.08 5.64 -37.52
C LYS A 122 -5.23 6.05 -36.31
N GLU A 123 -5.84 6.21 -35.14
CA GLU A 123 -5.12 6.50 -33.90
C GLU A 123 -4.22 5.31 -33.51
N ILE A 124 -4.78 4.08 -33.57
CA ILE A 124 -4.02 2.84 -33.31
C ILE A 124 -2.93 2.61 -34.38
N ASP A 125 -3.13 3.03 -35.62
CA ASP A 125 -2.13 2.93 -36.69
C ASP A 125 -0.85 3.70 -36.37
N GLY A 126 -0.96 4.75 -35.56
CA GLY A 126 0.19 5.55 -35.12
C GLY A 126 1.15 4.84 -34.17
N PHE A 127 0.84 3.65 -33.66
CA PHE A 127 1.74 2.85 -32.83
C PHE A 127 2.59 1.95 -33.73
N SER A 128 3.89 1.80 -33.48
CA SER A 128 4.77 0.95 -34.29
C SER A 128 5.44 -0.12 -33.41
N TYR A 129 5.67 -1.31 -33.99
CA TYR A 129 6.29 -2.44 -33.28
C TYR A 129 7.82 -2.34 -33.16
N ASP A 130 8.44 -1.37 -33.84
CA ASP A 130 9.89 -1.14 -33.91
C ASP A 130 10.62 -1.04 -32.55
N HIS A 131 9.90 -0.85 -31.44
CA HIS A 131 10.45 -0.92 -30.09
C HIS A 131 9.55 -1.73 -29.15
N SER A 132 9.77 -3.06 -29.06
CA SER A 132 8.99 -3.96 -28.19
C SER A 132 8.87 -3.49 -26.73
N GLU A 133 9.88 -2.80 -26.20
CA GLU A 133 9.83 -2.18 -24.86
C GLU A 133 8.78 -1.07 -24.72
N ARG A 134 8.60 -0.25 -25.77
CA ARG A 134 7.56 0.82 -25.78
C ARG A 134 6.16 0.21 -25.80
N LEU A 135 6.00 -0.94 -26.44
CA LEU A 135 4.73 -1.67 -26.48
C LEU A 135 4.34 -2.23 -25.13
N GLY A 136 5.31 -2.85 -24.45
CA GLY A 136 5.13 -3.31 -23.08
C GLY A 136 4.73 -2.15 -22.14
N ASP A 137 5.41 -1.00 -22.24
CA ASP A 137 5.08 0.19 -21.47
C ASP A 137 3.68 0.76 -21.82
N ALA A 138 3.27 0.74 -23.09
CA ALA A 138 1.93 1.17 -23.53
C ALA A 138 0.82 0.26 -22.98
N PHE A 139 1.02 -1.06 -23.02
CA PHE A 139 0.10 -2.02 -22.45
C PHE A 139 -0.01 -1.87 -20.92
N GLU A 140 1.12 -1.63 -20.24
CA GLU A 140 1.15 -1.35 -18.81
C GLU A 140 0.34 -0.11 -18.42
N TYR A 141 0.33 0.93 -19.26
CA TYR A 141 -0.50 2.11 -19.06
C TYR A 141 -1.98 1.82 -19.26
N LEU A 142 -2.36 1.05 -20.27
CA LEU A 142 -3.76 0.63 -20.46
C LEU A 142 -4.28 -0.18 -19.27
N LEU A 143 -3.49 -1.15 -18.81
CA LEU A 143 -3.78 -1.89 -17.58
C LEU A 143 -3.96 -0.95 -16.38
N SER A 144 -3.34 0.25 -16.39
CA SER A 144 -3.38 1.17 -15.24
C SER A 144 -4.70 1.90 -15.16
N ILE A 145 -5.28 2.15 -16.34
CA ILE A 145 -6.62 2.70 -16.51
C ILE A 145 -7.66 1.64 -16.10
N LEU A 146 -7.51 0.38 -16.52
CA LEU A 146 -8.39 -0.72 -16.05
C LEU A 146 -8.41 -0.84 -14.52
N GLY A 147 -7.24 -0.69 -13.89
CA GLY A 147 -7.11 -0.75 -12.44
C GLY A 147 -7.86 0.35 -11.69
N THR A 148 -8.17 1.50 -12.32
CA THR A 148 -8.83 2.64 -11.64
C THR A 148 -10.30 2.41 -11.30
N GLN A 149 -10.94 1.37 -11.85
CA GLN A 149 -12.37 1.10 -11.68
C GLN A 149 -12.69 0.10 -10.55
N GLY A 150 -11.66 -0.42 -9.86
CA GLY A 150 -11.71 -1.14 -8.58
C GLY A 150 -12.95 -1.97 -8.27
N GLU A 151 -12.97 -3.25 -8.68
CA GLU A 151 -13.69 -4.25 -7.89
C GLU A 151 -12.91 -4.51 -6.60
N ALA A 152 -13.62 -4.60 -5.47
CA ALA A 152 -13.03 -4.74 -4.15
C ALA A 152 -12.14 -6.00 -4.05
N GLY A 153 -10.81 -5.81 -4.03
CA GLY A 153 -9.83 -6.88 -3.73
C GLY A 153 -8.74 -7.10 -4.76
N GLN A 154 -8.83 -6.55 -5.97
CA GLN A 154 -7.80 -6.63 -7.01
C GLN A 154 -6.95 -5.35 -7.00
N PHE A 155 -6.00 -5.25 -6.06
CA PHE A 155 -5.16 -4.06 -5.92
C PHE A 155 -3.94 -4.15 -6.84
N ARG A 156 -3.82 -3.22 -7.80
CA ARG A 156 -2.58 -3.13 -8.59
C ARG A 156 -1.48 -2.47 -7.78
N THR A 157 -0.29 -3.07 -7.79
CA THR A 157 0.89 -2.49 -7.13
C THR A 157 1.44 -1.34 -7.97
N PRO A 158 1.65 -0.14 -7.40
CA PRO A 158 2.29 0.97 -8.11
C PRO A 158 3.71 0.60 -8.58
N ARG A 159 4.07 1.04 -9.79
CA ARG A 159 5.33 0.63 -10.45
C ARG A 159 6.57 0.99 -9.63
N HIS A 160 6.63 2.17 -9.03
CA HIS A 160 7.77 2.59 -8.22
C HIS A 160 7.96 1.74 -6.95
N ILE A 161 6.87 1.18 -6.41
CA ILE A 161 6.92 0.24 -5.28
C ILE A 161 7.41 -1.14 -5.74
N ILE A 162 6.96 -1.61 -6.91
CA ILE A 162 7.48 -2.85 -7.53
C ILE A 162 8.99 -2.72 -7.71
N ASP A 163 9.43 -1.64 -8.35
CA ASP A 163 10.84 -1.41 -8.68
C ASP A 163 11.69 -1.26 -7.41
N PHE A 164 11.17 -0.62 -6.36
CA PHE A 164 11.79 -0.57 -5.04
C PHE A 164 12.02 -1.98 -4.46
N ILE A 165 10.99 -2.83 -4.45
CA ILE A 165 11.09 -4.19 -3.90
C ILE A 165 12.11 -5.01 -4.70
N VAL A 166 12.04 -4.96 -6.04
CA VAL A 166 12.98 -5.65 -6.94
C VAL A 166 14.41 -5.18 -6.70
N ALA A 167 14.64 -3.87 -6.53
CA ALA A 167 15.95 -3.31 -6.28
C ALA A 167 16.53 -3.70 -4.91
N VAL A 168 15.69 -4.05 -3.93
CA VAL A 168 16.14 -4.54 -2.61
C VAL A 168 16.39 -6.05 -2.63
N VAL A 169 15.51 -6.82 -3.26
CA VAL A 169 15.64 -8.29 -3.38
C VAL A 169 16.77 -8.69 -4.32
N ASP A 170 17.00 -7.88 -5.35
CA ASP A 170 18.10 -7.98 -6.31
C ASP A 170 18.23 -9.37 -6.99
N PRO A 171 17.21 -9.77 -7.79
CA PRO A 171 17.20 -11.05 -8.49
C PRO A 171 18.32 -11.15 -9.53
N LYS A 172 18.86 -12.36 -9.73
CA LYS A 172 19.98 -12.64 -10.64
C LYS A 172 19.59 -13.51 -11.83
N LYS A 173 20.40 -13.47 -12.90
CA LYS A 173 20.06 -14.10 -14.19
C LYS A 173 19.88 -15.63 -14.16
N ASN A 174 20.47 -16.31 -13.18
CA ASN A 174 20.45 -17.77 -13.05
C ASN A 174 19.44 -18.26 -12.00
N GLU A 175 18.60 -17.37 -11.47
CA GLU A 175 17.66 -17.68 -10.38
C GLU A 175 16.25 -17.85 -10.92
N THR A 176 15.50 -18.80 -10.37
CA THR A 176 14.07 -18.93 -10.61
C THR A 176 13.30 -17.91 -9.79
N ILE A 177 12.34 -17.26 -10.43
CA ILE A 177 11.57 -16.14 -9.90
C ILE A 177 10.10 -16.50 -9.97
N LEU A 178 9.40 -16.40 -8.84
CA LEU A 178 7.97 -16.67 -8.74
C LEU A 178 7.21 -15.45 -8.21
N ASP A 179 6.04 -15.19 -8.80
CA ASP A 179 4.98 -14.38 -8.21
C ASP A 179 3.71 -15.24 -8.04
N PRO A 180 3.37 -15.67 -6.81
CA PRO A 180 2.26 -16.59 -6.56
C PRO A 180 0.87 -15.92 -6.59
N ALA A 181 0.81 -14.62 -6.87
CA ALA A 181 -0.42 -13.85 -7.06
C ALA A 181 -0.17 -12.74 -8.10
N CYS A 182 0.19 -13.17 -9.32
CA CYS A 182 0.91 -12.32 -10.27
C CYS A 182 0.08 -11.19 -10.88
N GLY A 183 -1.25 -11.29 -10.88
CA GLY A 183 -2.12 -10.31 -11.52
C GLY A 183 -1.69 -10.10 -12.97
N THR A 184 -1.21 -8.91 -13.32
CA THR A 184 -0.72 -8.59 -14.66
C THR A 184 0.78 -8.86 -14.89
N ALA A 185 1.45 -9.61 -14.00
CA ALA A 185 2.89 -9.92 -14.05
C ALA A 185 3.84 -8.72 -13.83
N GLY A 186 3.40 -7.70 -13.10
CA GLY A 186 4.18 -6.47 -12.87
C GLY A 186 5.55 -6.71 -12.21
N PHE A 187 5.62 -7.58 -11.20
CA PHE A 187 6.86 -7.96 -10.52
C PHE A 187 7.81 -8.74 -11.45
N LEU A 188 7.29 -9.70 -12.21
CA LEU A 188 8.08 -10.52 -13.13
C LEU A 188 8.76 -9.65 -14.21
N ILE A 189 8.01 -8.69 -14.77
CA ILE A 189 8.53 -7.74 -15.76
C ILE A 189 9.61 -6.83 -15.15
N SER A 190 9.38 -6.30 -13.93
CA SER A 190 10.37 -5.44 -13.27
C SER A 190 11.65 -6.20 -12.92
N ALA A 191 11.52 -7.44 -12.43
CA ALA A 191 12.66 -8.31 -12.17
C ALA A 191 13.45 -8.63 -13.46
N TYR A 192 12.78 -8.88 -14.57
CA TYR A 192 13.43 -9.06 -15.86
C TYR A 192 14.20 -7.82 -16.31
N LYS A 193 13.56 -6.63 -16.27
CA LYS A 193 14.22 -5.35 -16.60
C LYS A 193 15.43 -5.08 -15.69
N HIS A 194 15.33 -5.40 -14.40
CA HIS A 194 16.43 -5.29 -13.45
C HIS A 194 17.61 -6.18 -13.83
N ILE A 195 17.35 -7.44 -14.16
CA ILE A 195 18.39 -8.39 -14.58
C ILE A 195 19.06 -7.94 -15.88
N LEU A 196 18.29 -7.49 -16.88
CA LEU A 196 18.85 -6.97 -18.13
C LEU A 196 19.76 -5.76 -17.89
N LYS A 197 19.32 -4.81 -17.05
CA LYS A 197 20.12 -3.63 -16.70
C LYS A 197 21.44 -3.99 -16.03
N ALA A 198 21.46 -5.05 -15.22
CA ALA A 198 22.67 -5.55 -14.58
C ALA A 198 23.55 -6.42 -15.51
N ASN A 199 23.07 -6.79 -16.70
CA ASN A 199 23.73 -7.70 -17.63
C ASN A 199 23.58 -7.22 -19.09
N GLU A 200 24.33 -6.17 -19.46
CA GLU A 200 24.20 -5.50 -20.77
C GLU A 200 24.54 -6.41 -21.97
N ASN A 201 25.32 -7.48 -21.78
CA ASN A 201 25.85 -8.32 -22.86
C ASN A 201 25.39 -9.79 -22.79
N LEU A 202 24.11 -10.06 -22.53
CA LEU A 202 23.57 -11.43 -22.58
C LEU A 202 23.52 -11.94 -24.02
N SER A 203 24.02 -13.16 -24.24
CA SER A 203 23.83 -13.83 -25.53
C SER A 203 22.35 -14.16 -25.76
N PRO A 204 21.91 -14.39 -27.03
CA PRO A 204 20.54 -14.82 -27.31
C PRO A 204 20.13 -16.08 -26.53
N ASP A 205 21.06 -17.03 -26.35
CA ASP A 205 20.82 -18.26 -25.58
C ASP A 205 20.67 -17.98 -24.08
N GLU A 206 21.50 -17.10 -23.52
CA GLU A 206 21.38 -16.69 -22.11
C GLU A 206 20.06 -15.95 -21.87
N ARG A 207 19.64 -15.09 -22.81
CA ARG A 207 18.35 -14.39 -22.74
C ARG A 207 17.19 -15.37 -22.82
N SER A 208 17.27 -16.36 -23.71
CA SER A 208 16.27 -17.42 -23.83
C SER A 208 16.12 -18.21 -22.53
N ARG A 209 17.26 -18.66 -21.96
CA ARG A 209 17.28 -19.37 -20.66
C ARG A 209 16.75 -18.50 -19.52
N LEU A 210 17.15 -17.23 -19.44
CA LEU A 210 16.66 -16.29 -18.44
C LEU A 210 15.13 -16.23 -18.43
N MET A 211 14.49 -16.14 -19.59
CA MET A 211 13.03 -16.04 -19.68
C MET A 211 12.30 -17.29 -19.18
N THR A 212 12.94 -18.47 -19.21
CA THR A 212 12.38 -19.73 -18.67
C THR A 212 12.36 -19.80 -17.15
N ASN A 213 13.10 -18.91 -16.47
CA ASN A 213 13.20 -18.88 -15.01
C ASN A 213 12.03 -18.17 -14.32
N PHE A 214 11.16 -17.48 -15.08
CA PHE A 214 10.05 -16.69 -14.52
C PHE A 214 8.77 -17.49 -14.51
N ARG A 215 8.10 -17.54 -13.36
CA ARG A 215 6.80 -18.19 -13.16
C ARG A 215 5.83 -17.26 -12.46
N GLY A 216 4.55 -17.40 -12.76
CA GLY A 216 3.49 -16.65 -12.08
C GLY A 216 2.21 -17.45 -11.95
N TYR A 217 1.49 -17.26 -10.85
CA TYR A 217 0.21 -17.90 -10.58
C TYR A 217 -0.87 -16.84 -10.40
N ASP A 218 -2.04 -17.06 -10.99
CA ASP A 218 -3.24 -16.32 -10.67
C ASP A 218 -4.46 -17.26 -10.77
N ILE A 219 -5.48 -17.01 -9.95
CA ILE A 219 -6.70 -17.83 -9.94
C ILE A 219 -7.68 -17.37 -11.02
N ALA A 220 -7.61 -16.12 -11.45
CA ALA A 220 -8.56 -15.56 -12.41
C ALA A 220 -8.10 -15.81 -13.85
N PRO A 221 -8.89 -16.52 -14.69
CA PRO A 221 -8.52 -16.79 -16.09
C PRO A 221 -8.20 -15.52 -16.88
N ASP A 222 -8.93 -14.43 -16.62
CA ASP A 222 -8.72 -13.15 -17.30
C ASP A 222 -7.37 -12.53 -16.94
N MET A 223 -6.96 -12.62 -15.66
CA MET A 223 -5.65 -12.13 -15.21
C MET A 223 -4.51 -12.97 -15.79
N VAL A 224 -4.68 -14.29 -15.86
CA VAL A 224 -3.72 -15.19 -16.52
C VAL A 224 -3.54 -14.80 -17.99
N ARG A 225 -4.63 -14.52 -18.71
CA ARG A 225 -4.55 -14.05 -20.11
C ARG A 225 -3.79 -12.72 -20.22
N LEU A 226 -4.13 -11.74 -19.37
CA LEU A 226 -3.45 -10.44 -19.36
C LEU A 226 -1.96 -10.54 -18.99
N ALA A 227 -1.60 -11.34 -17.99
CA ALA A 227 -0.21 -11.58 -17.61
C ALA A 227 0.61 -12.19 -18.74
N ARG A 228 0.07 -13.21 -19.42
CA ARG A 228 0.75 -13.85 -20.56
C ARG A 228 0.92 -12.86 -21.71
N ALA A 229 -0.11 -12.08 -22.05
CA ALA A 229 -0.02 -11.04 -23.06
C ALA A 229 1.05 -10.00 -22.70
N ASN A 230 1.06 -9.55 -21.44
CA ASN A 230 2.01 -8.55 -20.97
C ASN A 230 3.46 -9.03 -21.05
N LEU A 231 3.72 -10.27 -20.59
CA LEU A 231 5.04 -10.88 -20.68
C LEU A 231 5.45 -11.09 -22.13
N TYR A 232 4.54 -11.53 -23.00
CA TYR A 232 4.82 -11.68 -24.43
C TYR A 232 5.26 -10.36 -25.06
N LEU A 233 4.55 -9.26 -24.78
CA LEU A 233 4.91 -7.92 -25.23
C LEU A 233 6.24 -7.44 -24.65
N HIS A 234 6.62 -7.93 -23.46
CA HIS A 234 7.94 -7.74 -22.86
C HIS A 234 8.99 -8.78 -23.32
N SER A 235 8.79 -9.36 -24.51
CA SER A 235 9.70 -10.28 -25.20
C SER A 235 9.79 -11.70 -24.65
N PHE A 236 8.82 -12.17 -23.84
CA PHE A 236 8.77 -13.57 -23.39
C PHE A 236 8.01 -14.43 -24.42
N PRO A 237 8.70 -15.24 -25.26
CA PRO A 237 8.01 -15.99 -26.31
C PRO A 237 7.07 -17.07 -25.77
N ASN A 238 7.42 -17.64 -24.60
CA ASN A 238 6.63 -18.68 -23.92
C ASN A 238 6.45 -18.31 -22.43
N PRO A 239 5.54 -17.39 -22.09
CA PRO A 239 5.32 -16.97 -20.70
C PRO A 239 4.80 -18.13 -19.83
N THR A 240 5.47 -18.41 -18.71
CA THR A 240 5.09 -19.49 -17.79
C THR A 240 4.15 -18.97 -16.69
N ILE A 241 2.90 -18.68 -17.09
CA ILE A 241 1.84 -18.26 -16.17
C ILE A 241 0.78 -19.34 -16.07
N HIS A 242 0.42 -19.73 -14.85
CA HIS A 242 -0.54 -20.79 -14.57
C HIS A 242 -1.83 -20.24 -13.96
N GLU A 243 -2.96 -20.75 -14.45
CA GLU A 243 -4.24 -20.63 -13.77
C GLU A 243 -4.23 -21.59 -12.58
N TYR A 244 -3.99 -21.06 -11.38
CA TYR A 244 -3.70 -21.86 -10.20
C TYR A 244 -4.19 -21.17 -8.93
N ASP A 245 -4.99 -21.88 -8.13
CA ASP A 245 -5.33 -21.45 -6.78
C ASP A 245 -4.22 -21.84 -5.80
N THR A 246 -3.33 -20.88 -5.55
CA THR A 246 -2.18 -21.00 -4.64
C THR A 246 -2.55 -21.52 -3.25
N LEU A 247 -3.78 -21.31 -2.77
CA LEU A 247 -4.16 -21.59 -1.39
C LEU A 247 -4.94 -22.88 -1.18
N THR A 248 -5.57 -23.41 -2.22
CA THR A 248 -6.44 -24.60 -2.11
C THR A 248 -5.92 -25.82 -2.86
N SER A 249 -5.10 -25.62 -3.89
CA SER A 249 -4.50 -26.72 -4.67
C SER A 249 -3.14 -27.14 -4.11
N GLU A 250 -2.84 -28.43 -4.23
CA GLU A 250 -1.53 -29.01 -3.89
C GLU A 250 -0.68 -29.37 -5.12
N GLU A 251 -1.20 -29.20 -6.34
CA GLU A 251 -0.58 -29.66 -7.59
C GLU A 251 0.85 -29.13 -7.78
N ARG A 252 1.13 -27.92 -7.29
CA ARG A 252 2.43 -27.24 -7.41
C ARG A 252 3.11 -26.96 -6.07
N TRP A 253 2.70 -27.65 -5.01
CA TRP A 253 3.23 -27.36 -3.67
C TRP A 253 4.72 -27.69 -3.52
N ASP A 254 5.22 -28.69 -4.25
CA ASP A 254 6.62 -29.10 -4.15
C ASP A 254 7.55 -28.24 -5.05
N GLU A 255 7.00 -27.26 -5.77
CA GLU A 255 7.78 -26.29 -6.53
C GLU A 255 8.38 -25.21 -5.62
N ARG A 256 9.71 -25.14 -5.55
CA ARG A 256 10.43 -24.09 -4.83
C ARG A 256 11.19 -23.18 -5.79
N CYS A 257 11.54 -21.99 -5.32
CA CYS A 257 12.27 -21.00 -6.12
C CYS A 257 13.29 -20.21 -5.29
N GLU A 258 14.24 -19.58 -5.98
CA GLU A 258 15.26 -18.74 -5.36
C GLU A 258 14.71 -17.36 -4.99
N VAL A 259 13.77 -16.82 -5.77
CA VAL A 259 13.24 -15.47 -5.57
C VAL A 259 11.72 -15.47 -5.61
N ILE A 260 11.09 -14.88 -4.60
CA ILE A 260 9.64 -14.60 -4.60
C ILE A 260 9.37 -13.11 -4.46
N LEU A 261 8.59 -12.55 -5.38
CA LEU A 261 8.18 -11.15 -5.39
C LEU A 261 6.67 -11.10 -5.50
N ALA A 262 5.98 -10.50 -4.52
CA ALA A 262 4.53 -10.62 -4.47
C ALA A 262 3.83 -9.42 -3.81
N ASN A 263 2.62 -9.14 -4.30
CA ASN A 263 1.60 -8.37 -3.57
C ASN A 263 0.31 -9.21 -3.49
N PRO A 264 0.23 -10.16 -2.55
CA PRO A 264 -0.93 -11.02 -2.41
C PRO A 264 -2.21 -10.25 -2.06
N PRO A 265 -3.40 -10.80 -2.35
CA PRO A 265 -4.66 -10.15 -2.02
C PRO A 265 -4.80 -9.90 -0.51
N PHE A 266 -5.19 -8.68 -0.14
CA PHE A 266 -5.34 -8.26 1.27
C PHE A 266 -6.67 -8.68 1.90
N MET A 267 -7.61 -9.17 1.10
CA MET A 267 -8.96 -9.49 1.54
C MET A 267 -9.21 -10.99 1.45
N THR A 268 -9.80 -11.52 2.52
CA THR A 268 -10.32 -12.88 2.55
C THR A 268 -11.79 -12.87 2.11
N PRO A 269 -12.22 -13.76 1.20
CA PRO A 269 -13.63 -13.92 0.83
C PRO A 269 -14.54 -14.14 2.05
N LYS A 270 -15.80 -13.70 1.95
CA LYS A 270 -16.81 -13.91 3.00
C LYS A 270 -17.00 -15.42 3.22
N GLY A 271 -16.73 -15.90 4.43
CA GLY A 271 -16.73 -17.34 4.77
C GLY A 271 -15.34 -17.96 4.94
N GLY A 272 -14.28 -17.25 4.55
CA GLY A 272 -12.90 -17.73 4.64
C GLY A 272 -12.52 -18.67 3.50
N ILE A 273 -11.22 -18.96 3.40
CA ILE A 273 -10.70 -19.97 2.48
C ILE A 273 -10.67 -21.34 3.19
N ARG A 274 -10.81 -22.40 2.41
CA ARG A 274 -10.59 -23.78 2.85
C ARG A 274 -9.24 -24.24 2.31
N PRO A 275 -8.13 -23.95 2.99
CA PRO A 275 -6.83 -24.40 2.53
C PRO A 275 -6.70 -25.91 2.69
N HIS A 276 -5.76 -26.49 1.97
CA HIS A 276 -5.28 -27.84 2.23
C HIS A 276 -4.42 -27.89 3.51
N ASN A 277 -3.95 -29.07 3.90
CA ASN A 277 -3.42 -29.30 5.26
C ASN A 277 -1.90 -29.07 5.43
N ARG A 278 -1.18 -28.64 4.38
CA ARG A 278 0.30 -28.53 4.42
C ARG A 278 0.82 -27.18 4.94
N PHE A 279 -0.03 -26.17 5.12
CA PHE A 279 0.37 -24.87 5.70
C PHE A 279 0.86 -25.00 7.14
N ALA A 280 1.92 -24.27 7.49
CA ALA A 280 2.46 -24.25 8.85
C ALA A 280 1.51 -23.57 9.85
N VAL A 281 0.82 -22.52 9.41
CA VAL A 281 -0.13 -21.72 10.18
C VAL A 281 -1.56 -22.08 9.81
N LYS A 282 -2.29 -22.69 10.76
CA LYS A 282 -3.72 -22.96 10.63
C LYS A 282 -4.50 -21.65 10.55
N SER A 283 -5.05 -21.34 9.39
CA SER A 283 -5.76 -20.09 9.10
C SER A 283 -6.81 -20.28 8.01
N ARG A 284 -7.85 -19.44 8.00
CA ARG A 284 -8.78 -19.29 6.86
C ARG A 284 -8.61 -17.94 6.15
N LYS A 285 -7.59 -17.17 6.54
CA LYS A 285 -7.28 -15.83 6.03
C LYS A 285 -6.29 -15.93 4.88
N SER A 286 -6.65 -15.41 3.70
CA SER A 286 -5.78 -15.39 2.51
C SER A 286 -4.45 -14.75 2.81
N GLU A 287 -4.48 -13.58 3.45
CA GLU A 287 -3.29 -12.78 3.73
C GLU A 287 -2.27 -13.51 4.61
N VAL A 288 -2.73 -14.44 5.47
CA VAL A 288 -1.84 -15.28 6.29
C VAL A 288 -1.30 -16.46 5.50
N LEU A 289 -2.17 -17.14 4.74
CA LEU A 289 -1.80 -18.34 4.00
C LEU A 289 -0.84 -18.02 2.85
N PHE A 290 -0.98 -16.87 2.18
CA PHE A 290 -0.01 -16.45 1.16
C PHE A 290 1.38 -16.18 1.74
N VAL A 291 1.48 -15.55 2.91
CA VAL A 291 2.77 -15.28 3.54
C VAL A 291 3.43 -16.57 4.01
N ASP A 292 2.64 -17.50 4.55
CA ASP A 292 3.08 -18.87 4.88
C ASP A 292 3.62 -19.59 3.62
N TYR A 293 2.84 -19.61 2.53
CA TYR A 293 3.23 -20.15 1.24
C TYR A 293 4.58 -19.59 0.77
N ILE A 294 4.71 -18.26 0.74
CA ILE A 294 5.94 -17.59 0.29
C ILE A 294 7.14 -18.03 1.13
N VAL A 295 7.00 -18.10 2.45
CA VAL A 295 8.08 -18.56 3.32
C VAL A 295 8.44 -20.01 3.00
N GLU A 296 7.47 -20.91 2.91
CA GLU A 296 7.68 -22.34 2.68
C GLU A 296 8.28 -22.66 1.30
N HIS A 297 7.98 -21.87 0.27
CA HIS A 297 8.37 -22.15 -1.12
C HIS A 297 9.70 -21.49 -1.53
N LEU A 298 10.39 -20.81 -0.60
CA LEU A 298 11.77 -20.36 -0.81
C LEU A 298 12.76 -21.53 -0.68
N ASN A 299 13.74 -21.55 -1.59
CA ASN A 299 14.92 -22.40 -1.48
C ASN A 299 15.81 -21.98 -0.30
N VAL A 300 16.73 -22.86 0.09
CA VAL A 300 17.84 -22.49 1.00
C VAL A 300 18.65 -21.38 0.32
N GLY A 301 18.84 -20.26 1.02
CA GLY A 301 19.46 -19.06 0.44
C GLY A 301 18.54 -18.21 -0.45
N GLY A 302 17.29 -18.64 -0.64
CA GLY A 302 16.27 -17.89 -1.37
C GLY A 302 15.83 -16.62 -0.65
N ARG A 303 15.28 -15.69 -1.42
CA ARG A 303 14.95 -14.32 -1.01
C ARG A 303 13.53 -13.95 -1.41
N ALA A 304 12.85 -13.17 -0.58
CA ALA A 304 11.55 -12.64 -0.94
C ALA A 304 11.36 -11.18 -0.57
N GLY A 305 10.53 -10.51 -1.36
CA GLY A 305 9.96 -9.20 -1.07
C GLY A 305 8.44 -9.28 -1.22
N VAL A 306 7.71 -9.13 -0.12
CA VAL A 306 6.25 -9.31 -0.09
C VAL A 306 5.55 -8.12 0.55
N ILE A 307 4.52 -7.60 -0.11
CA ILE A 307 3.63 -6.59 0.47
C ILE A 307 2.56 -7.28 1.32
N VAL A 308 2.36 -6.81 2.54
CA VAL A 308 1.37 -7.33 3.48
C VAL A 308 0.53 -6.21 4.09
N PRO A 309 -0.73 -6.47 4.48
CA PRO A 309 -1.50 -5.53 5.28
C PRO A 309 -0.90 -5.44 6.70
N ASP A 310 -1.03 -4.28 7.35
CA ASP A 310 -0.47 -4.06 8.69
C ASP A 310 -1.04 -5.02 9.77
N GLY A 311 -2.17 -5.68 9.49
CA GLY A 311 -2.66 -6.79 10.30
C GLY A 311 -1.62 -7.90 10.48
N ILE A 312 -0.83 -8.22 9.45
CA ILE A 312 0.21 -9.25 9.53
C ILE A 312 1.29 -8.85 10.55
N VAL A 313 1.73 -7.59 10.53
CA VAL A 313 2.85 -7.10 11.35
C VAL A 313 2.45 -6.79 12.80
N ALA A 314 1.19 -6.46 13.07
CA ALA A 314 0.79 -5.92 14.38
C ALA A 314 -0.39 -6.62 15.08
N ASN A 315 -1.13 -7.52 14.42
CA ASN A 315 -2.33 -8.11 15.04
C ASN A 315 -1.95 -9.08 16.17
N PRO A 316 -2.51 -8.92 17.39
CA PRO A 316 -2.17 -9.76 18.54
C PRO A 316 -2.84 -11.15 18.53
N GLN A 317 -3.75 -11.43 17.59
CA GLN A 317 -4.37 -12.76 17.47
C GLN A 317 -3.30 -13.84 17.22
N SER A 318 -3.50 -15.00 17.83
CA SER A 318 -2.50 -16.08 17.92
C SER A 318 -1.97 -16.55 16.55
N MET A 319 -2.81 -16.62 15.53
CA MET A 319 -2.40 -16.97 14.17
C MET A 319 -1.39 -15.98 13.56
N PHE A 320 -1.57 -14.68 13.78
CA PHE A 320 -0.64 -13.65 13.30
C PHE A 320 0.65 -13.65 14.11
N VAL A 321 0.58 -13.88 15.42
CA VAL A 321 1.78 -14.05 16.26
C VAL A 321 2.61 -15.25 15.79
N ARG A 322 1.97 -16.38 15.47
CA ARG A 322 2.64 -17.57 14.92
C ARG A 322 3.26 -17.29 13.55
N LEU A 323 2.55 -16.60 12.67
CA LEU A 323 3.08 -16.21 11.36
C LEU A 323 4.30 -15.29 11.49
N ARG A 324 4.29 -14.31 12.41
CA ARG A 324 5.46 -13.44 12.64
C ARG A 324 6.64 -14.21 13.19
N LYS A 325 6.39 -15.17 14.10
CA LYS A 325 7.43 -16.09 14.57
C LYS A 325 8.03 -16.89 13.41
N LEU A 326 7.18 -17.47 12.54
CA LEU A 326 7.61 -18.17 11.33
C LEU A 326 8.48 -17.26 10.45
N LEU A 327 8.03 -16.04 10.16
CA LEU A 327 8.79 -15.07 9.36
C LEU A 327 10.19 -14.79 9.95
N ILE A 328 10.23 -14.51 11.26
CA ILE A 328 11.49 -14.27 11.97
C ILE A 328 12.38 -15.50 11.80
N GLU A 329 11.94 -16.68 12.23
CA GLU A 329 12.73 -17.93 12.16
C GLU A 329 13.26 -18.22 10.74
N ASN A 330 12.55 -17.79 9.70
CA ASN A 330 12.84 -18.09 8.31
C ASN A 330 13.52 -16.96 7.52
N GLY A 331 14.18 -16.00 8.17
CA GLY A 331 15.07 -15.08 7.45
C GLY A 331 14.56 -13.65 7.28
N LEU A 332 13.47 -13.26 7.95
CA LEU A 332 13.03 -11.86 7.93
C LEU A 332 14.14 -10.95 8.48
N TYR A 333 14.61 -10.02 7.65
CA TYR A 333 15.71 -9.12 8.00
C TYR A 333 15.33 -7.64 7.91
N ALA A 334 14.30 -7.28 7.13
CA ALA A 334 13.80 -5.92 7.09
C ALA A 334 12.27 -5.84 6.95
N VAL A 335 11.68 -4.82 7.58
CA VAL A 335 10.26 -4.45 7.52
C VAL A 335 10.14 -2.98 7.20
N VAL A 336 9.52 -2.66 6.06
CA VAL A 336 9.35 -1.27 5.58
C VAL A 336 7.87 -0.91 5.61
N SER A 337 7.47 -0.01 6.51
CA SER A 337 6.08 0.48 6.60
C SER A 337 5.82 1.54 5.54
N LEU A 338 4.82 1.31 4.69
CA LEU A 338 4.35 2.25 3.66
C LEU A 338 3.30 3.21 4.23
N HIS A 339 3.22 4.45 3.76
CA HIS A 339 2.12 5.35 4.13
C HIS A 339 0.79 4.90 3.49
N ASN A 340 -0.34 5.30 4.08
CA ASN A 340 -1.68 4.85 3.69
C ASN A 340 -2.13 5.32 2.29
N SER A 341 -1.48 6.35 1.74
CA SER A 341 -1.78 6.87 0.41
C SER A 341 -1.13 6.10 -0.74
N VAL A 342 -0.20 5.16 -0.48
CA VAL A 342 0.59 4.49 -1.54
C VAL A 342 -0.29 3.81 -2.60
N PHE A 343 -1.45 3.30 -2.21
CA PHE A 343 -2.38 2.62 -3.12
C PHE A 343 -3.55 3.49 -3.59
N LEU A 344 -3.54 4.80 -3.36
CA LEU A 344 -4.56 5.71 -3.92
C LEU A 344 -4.43 5.86 -5.44
N PRO A 345 -5.55 6.10 -6.15
CA PRO A 345 -6.93 6.21 -5.64
C PRO A 345 -7.61 4.84 -5.36
N TYR A 346 -6.93 3.74 -5.65
CA TYR A 346 -7.51 2.39 -5.62
C TYR A 346 -7.95 1.95 -4.21
N ALA A 347 -7.12 2.23 -3.20
CA ALA A 347 -7.39 1.86 -1.82
C ALA A 347 -6.67 2.76 -0.81
N VAL A 348 -7.34 3.05 0.30
CA VAL A 348 -6.69 3.53 1.51
C VAL A 348 -6.30 2.30 2.33
N ALA A 349 -5.09 1.80 2.12
CA ALA A 349 -4.57 0.62 2.80
C ALA A 349 -3.26 0.96 3.50
N LYS A 350 -3.17 0.62 4.78
CA LYS A 350 -1.92 0.67 5.51
C LYS A 350 -1.23 -0.69 5.39
N THR A 351 -0.06 -0.68 4.78
CA THR A 351 0.69 -1.87 4.36
C THR A 351 2.15 -1.75 4.74
N SER A 352 2.81 -2.91 4.79
CA SER A 352 4.24 -3.03 5.04
C SER A 352 4.85 -3.97 4.01
N ILE A 353 6.13 -3.78 3.70
CA ILE A 353 6.92 -4.69 2.86
C ILE A 353 7.82 -5.50 3.78
N LEU A 354 7.77 -6.83 3.63
CA LEU A 354 8.65 -7.76 4.34
C LEU A 354 9.74 -8.24 3.40
N PHE A 355 11.00 -8.12 3.86
CA PHE A 355 12.15 -8.67 3.15
C PHE A 355 12.73 -9.85 3.90
N ILE A 356 12.82 -10.98 3.19
CA ILE A 356 13.24 -12.27 3.73
C ILE A 356 14.48 -12.71 2.95
N ASP A 357 15.49 -13.19 3.66
CA ASP A 357 16.64 -13.87 3.06
C ASP A 357 17.02 -15.07 3.92
N ARG A 358 16.82 -16.27 3.35
CA ARG A 358 17.05 -17.56 4.01
C ARG A 358 18.52 -17.81 4.36
N SER A 359 19.46 -17.12 3.71
CA SER A 359 20.89 -17.22 4.03
C SER A 359 21.26 -16.55 5.36
N LEU A 360 20.38 -15.68 5.88
CA LEU A 360 20.63 -14.91 7.11
C LEU A 360 20.15 -15.61 8.38
N VAL A 361 19.49 -16.77 8.27
CA VAL A 361 18.79 -17.44 9.38
C VAL A 361 19.65 -17.60 10.63
N ASN A 362 20.89 -18.05 10.46
CA ASN A 362 21.82 -18.31 11.56
C ASN A 362 22.83 -17.18 11.79
N ARG A 363 22.71 -16.06 11.08
CA ARG A 363 23.69 -14.95 11.10
C ARG A 363 23.10 -13.67 11.69
N ARG A 364 21.80 -13.42 11.48
CA ARG A 364 21.17 -12.17 11.92
C ARG A 364 20.94 -12.17 13.44
N ARG A 365 21.20 -11.02 14.06
CA ARG A 365 20.78 -10.71 15.44
C ARG A 365 19.75 -9.58 15.51
N LYS A 366 19.65 -8.79 14.43
CA LYS A 366 18.79 -7.62 14.32
C LYS A 366 17.82 -7.72 13.14
N ILE A 367 16.74 -6.95 13.19
CA ILE A 367 15.84 -6.65 12.08
C ILE A 367 15.87 -5.14 11.83
N LEU A 368 15.93 -4.74 10.56
CA LEU A 368 15.81 -3.34 10.14
C LEU A 368 14.33 -2.95 9.99
N PHE A 369 13.91 -1.92 10.70
CA PHE A 369 12.59 -1.31 10.56
C PHE A 369 12.73 0.04 9.89
N ALA A 370 12.00 0.30 8.81
CA ALA A 370 11.98 1.60 8.14
C ALA A 370 10.55 2.11 7.91
N THR A 371 10.40 3.43 7.81
CA THR A 371 9.10 4.07 7.54
C THR A 371 9.20 5.00 6.34
N VAL A 372 8.37 4.76 5.33
CA VAL A 372 8.22 5.63 4.16
C VAL A 372 7.20 6.71 4.50
N ALA A 373 7.66 7.96 4.57
CA ALA A 373 6.81 9.14 4.72
C ALA A 373 6.43 9.72 3.35
N ASN A 374 7.36 9.72 2.40
CA ASN A 374 7.15 10.17 1.02
C ASN A 374 7.71 9.14 0.05
N ASP A 375 6.92 8.74 -0.95
CA ASP A 375 7.30 7.73 -1.94
C ASP A 375 7.55 8.33 -3.34
N GLY A 376 7.80 9.65 -3.43
CA GLY A 376 7.92 10.38 -4.69
C GLY A 376 6.60 10.91 -5.25
N TYR A 377 5.49 10.75 -4.52
CA TYR A 377 4.18 11.28 -4.89
C TYR A 377 3.49 11.99 -3.72
N ASP A 378 2.64 12.96 -4.04
CA ASP A 378 1.79 13.60 -3.04
C ASP A 378 0.85 12.59 -2.36
N LEU A 379 0.29 12.98 -1.21
CA LEU A 379 -0.61 12.13 -0.42
C LEU A 379 -2.07 12.22 -0.89
N GLY A 380 -2.34 12.96 -1.98
CA GLY A 380 -3.66 13.22 -2.51
C GLY A 380 -4.19 12.07 -3.38
N GLN A 381 -5.48 12.13 -3.74
CA GLN A 381 -6.12 11.09 -4.58
C GLN A 381 -5.48 10.95 -5.95
N GLN A 382 -4.96 12.06 -6.50
CA GLN A 382 -4.36 12.08 -7.83
C GLN A 382 -2.92 11.59 -7.84
N ARG A 383 -2.27 11.47 -6.67
CA ARG A 383 -0.88 11.03 -6.52
C ARG A 383 0.03 11.72 -7.54
N ARG A 384 0.15 13.04 -7.46
CA ARG A 384 1.00 13.79 -8.39
C ARG A 384 2.47 13.61 -7.99
N PRO A 385 3.40 13.45 -8.95
CA PRO A 385 4.83 13.36 -8.63
C PRO A 385 5.33 14.56 -7.82
N ILE A 386 6.21 14.29 -6.85
CA ILE A 386 6.91 15.30 -6.04
C ILE A 386 8.39 14.91 -5.91
N GLU A 387 9.24 15.86 -5.53
CA GLU A 387 10.68 15.61 -5.35
C GLU A 387 11.01 14.72 -4.14
N SER A 388 10.22 14.81 -3.07
CA SER A 388 10.48 14.09 -1.82
C SER A 388 10.23 12.59 -1.98
N ASN A 389 11.27 11.77 -1.76
CA ASN A 389 11.21 10.32 -1.93
C ASN A 389 12.20 9.58 -1.02
N ASP A 390 11.68 8.81 -0.06
CA ASP A 390 12.47 8.05 0.91
C ASP A 390 12.93 6.68 0.37
N LEU A 391 12.32 6.19 -0.73
CA LEU A 391 12.54 4.83 -1.24
C LEU A 391 14.01 4.56 -1.62
N PRO A 392 14.76 5.47 -2.27
CA PRO A 392 16.16 5.20 -2.62
C PRO A 392 17.07 5.01 -1.40
N GLU A 393 16.92 5.87 -0.38
CA GLU A 393 17.71 5.79 0.88
C GLU A 393 17.38 4.49 1.62
N ILE A 394 16.10 4.14 1.74
CA ILE A 394 15.66 2.91 2.40
C ILE A 394 16.15 1.67 1.62
N ALA A 395 16.14 1.71 0.29
CA ALA A 395 16.60 0.58 -0.53
C ALA A 395 18.10 0.33 -0.31
N LEU A 396 18.90 1.39 -0.24
CA LEU A 396 20.32 1.31 0.09
C LEU A 396 20.51 0.73 1.49
N ALA A 397 19.80 1.28 2.49
CA ALA A 397 19.88 0.83 3.87
C ALA A 397 19.54 -0.66 4.04
N CYS A 398 18.50 -1.17 3.35
CA CYS A 398 18.16 -2.59 3.37
C CYS A 398 19.28 -3.47 2.79
N ARG A 399 19.87 -3.08 1.66
CA ARG A 399 20.97 -3.84 1.04
C ARG A 399 22.24 -3.82 1.89
N GLU A 400 22.64 -2.64 2.38
CA GLU A 400 23.82 -2.50 3.25
C GLU A 400 23.67 -3.31 4.54
N PHE A 401 22.51 -3.24 5.18
CA PHE A 401 22.21 -4.02 6.38
C PHE A 401 22.31 -5.53 6.11
N ARG A 402 21.74 -6.00 4.99
CA ARG A 402 21.84 -7.40 4.56
C ARG A 402 23.29 -7.82 4.32
N ASP A 403 24.04 -7.04 3.56
CA ASP A 403 25.42 -7.34 3.19
C ASP A 403 26.36 -7.32 4.41
N GLU A 404 26.05 -6.50 5.41
CA GLU A 404 26.77 -6.47 6.68
C GLU A 404 26.55 -7.75 7.49
N ILE A 405 25.30 -8.23 7.60
CA ILE A 405 24.99 -9.51 8.26
C ILE A 405 25.74 -10.64 7.55
N LEU A 406 25.80 -10.62 6.22
CA LEU A 406 26.51 -11.63 5.43
C LEU A 406 28.03 -11.61 5.68
N ARG A 407 28.62 -10.41 5.80
CA ARG A 407 30.06 -10.21 6.05
C ARG A 407 30.50 -10.47 7.49
N GLY A 408 29.56 -10.56 8.44
CA GLY A 408 29.84 -10.94 9.83
C GLY A 408 30.33 -9.80 10.74
N GLY A 409 30.03 -8.53 10.41
CA GLY A 409 30.22 -7.41 11.33
C GLY A 409 30.97 -6.22 10.75
N ALA A 410 30.20 -5.21 10.34
CA ALA A 410 30.59 -3.81 10.44
C ALA A 410 29.61 -3.12 11.42
N ALA A 411 29.67 -1.80 11.58
CA ALA A 411 28.66 -1.06 12.32
C ALA A 411 27.66 -0.45 11.33
N PHE A 412 26.50 -1.08 11.15
CA PHE A 412 25.43 -0.54 10.33
C PHE A 412 24.88 0.75 10.96
N VAL A 413 24.97 1.85 10.22
CA VAL A 413 24.38 3.12 10.63
C VAL A 413 23.05 3.29 9.92
N ALA A 414 21.96 2.97 10.61
CA ALA A 414 20.62 3.15 10.06
C ALA A 414 20.36 4.64 9.76
N PRO A 415 19.71 5.00 8.63
CA PRO A 415 19.28 6.37 8.34
C PRO A 415 18.21 6.86 9.33
N SER A 416 17.84 8.14 9.26
CA SER A 416 16.87 8.75 10.18
C SER A 416 15.48 8.11 10.12
N CYS A 417 15.09 7.61 8.95
CA CYS A 417 13.83 6.94 8.67
C CYS A 417 13.82 5.45 9.06
N ALA A 418 14.91 4.92 9.63
CA ALA A 418 15.06 3.51 9.96
C ALA A 418 15.75 3.22 11.30
N ALA A 419 15.52 2.04 11.85
CA ALA A 419 16.11 1.54 13.10
C ALA A 419 16.43 0.05 13.00
N ALA A 420 17.67 -0.35 13.34
CA ALA A 420 18.03 -1.75 13.50
C ALA A 420 17.80 -2.17 14.96
N VAL A 421 16.98 -3.20 15.18
CA VAL A 421 16.51 -3.63 16.51
C VAL A 421 16.92 -5.07 16.75
N GLU A 422 17.45 -5.37 17.92
CA GLU A 422 17.80 -6.74 18.32
C GLU A 422 16.55 -7.63 18.39
N LEU A 423 16.69 -8.91 18.05
CA LEU A 423 15.57 -9.86 18.08
C LEU A 423 14.94 -9.99 19.47
N ASP A 424 15.76 -9.88 20.53
CA ASP A 424 15.32 -9.94 21.93
C ASP A 424 14.57 -8.67 22.39
N ASP A 425 14.76 -7.56 21.68
CA ASP A 425 14.12 -6.27 21.96
C ASP A 425 12.78 -6.10 21.22
N LEU A 426 12.35 -7.10 20.46
CA LEU A 426 11.05 -7.07 19.78
C LEU A 426 9.91 -7.06 20.81
N ALA A 427 8.91 -6.21 20.55
CA ALA A 427 7.76 -6.10 21.43
C ALA A 427 6.94 -7.42 21.49
N ALA A 428 6.15 -7.56 22.57
CA ALA A 428 5.37 -8.75 22.86
C ALA A 428 4.55 -9.26 21.66
N GLY A 429 4.53 -10.58 21.47
CA GLY A 429 3.87 -11.20 20.31
C GLY A 429 4.62 -11.00 19.00
N HIS A 430 5.92 -10.70 19.06
CA HIS A 430 6.78 -10.40 17.93
C HIS A 430 6.19 -9.29 17.04
N ASP A 431 5.73 -8.17 17.62
CA ASP A 431 5.15 -7.06 16.87
C ASP A 431 6.22 -6.45 15.94
N LEU A 432 5.93 -6.39 14.64
CA LEU A 432 6.83 -5.93 13.58
C LEU A 432 6.44 -4.54 13.04
N PHE A 433 5.65 -3.76 13.79
CA PHE A 433 5.18 -2.45 13.35
C PHE A 433 6.32 -1.41 13.37
N ALA A 434 6.89 -1.12 12.20
CA ALA A 434 8.11 -0.32 12.05
C ALA A 434 8.05 1.06 12.72
N ASN A 435 6.90 1.75 12.69
CA ASN A 435 6.74 3.07 13.31
C ASN A 435 7.13 3.09 14.79
N ARG A 436 6.90 1.99 15.52
CA ARG A 436 7.26 1.86 16.95
C ARG A 436 8.76 2.02 17.14
N TYR A 437 9.55 1.31 16.33
CA TYR A 437 10.99 1.18 16.49
C TYR A 437 11.73 2.41 15.97
N VAL A 438 11.29 2.96 14.84
CA VAL A 438 11.87 4.19 14.30
C VAL A 438 11.64 5.38 15.24
N ALA A 439 10.46 5.49 15.86
CA ALA A 439 10.20 6.52 16.86
C ALA A 439 11.02 6.37 18.15
N ALA A 440 11.39 5.14 18.53
CA ALA A 440 12.17 4.85 19.73
C ALA A 440 13.67 5.18 19.57
N LYS A 441 14.23 5.05 18.36
CA LYS A 441 15.66 5.32 18.05
C LYS A 441 16.11 6.73 18.46
N GLY A 442 15.22 7.72 18.43
CA GLY A 442 15.53 9.09 18.85
C GLY A 442 15.53 9.34 20.36
N ARG A 443 15.34 8.31 21.21
CA ARG A 443 15.04 8.46 22.64
C ARG A 443 15.93 7.67 23.60
N SER A 444 16.96 6.98 23.09
CA SER A 444 17.81 6.07 23.88
C SER A 444 18.97 6.74 24.63
N ASN A 445 18.83 8.00 25.08
CA ASN A 445 19.79 8.67 25.98
C ASN A 445 19.13 9.12 27.29
N ASP A 446 19.89 9.04 28.39
CA ASP A 446 19.53 9.38 29.79
C ASP A 446 18.50 10.52 29.90
N GLY A 447 17.23 10.16 30.09
CA GLY A 447 16.15 11.14 30.19
C GLY A 447 14.79 10.69 29.69
N TYR A 448 14.64 9.49 29.12
CA TYR A 448 13.33 8.94 28.73
C TYR A 448 12.96 7.71 29.57
N ARG A 449 11.67 7.57 29.90
CA ARG A 449 11.12 6.39 30.61
C ARG A 449 9.78 5.98 29.99
N PRO A 450 9.46 4.67 29.93
CA PRO A 450 8.15 4.21 29.47
C PRO A 450 7.00 4.80 30.31
N ILE A 451 5.88 5.17 29.70
CA ILE A 451 4.71 5.71 30.42
C ILE A 451 4.29 4.77 31.55
N GLY A 452 4.21 3.46 31.30
CA GLY A 452 3.82 2.45 32.27
C GLY A 452 4.83 2.24 33.41
N SER A 453 6.06 2.75 33.27
CA SER A 453 7.01 2.80 34.39
C SER A 453 6.72 3.95 35.36
N LEU A 454 6.07 5.01 34.88
CA LEU A 454 5.79 6.25 35.63
C LEU A 454 4.35 6.29 36.17
N PHE A 455 3.40 5.74 35.41
CA PHE A 455 1.98 5.83 35.67
C PHE A 455 1.33 4.45 35.80
N ASN A 456 0.37 4.33 36.72
CA ASN A 456 -0.69 3.35 36.63
C ASN A 456 -1.64 3.77 35.50
N ILE A 457 -2.06 2.81 34.69
CA ILE A 457 -2.91 3.07 33.52
C ILE A 457 -4.20 2.28 33.69
N GLU A 458 -5.31 2.98 33.80
CA GLU A 458 -6.66 2.40 33.91
C GLU A 458 -7.51 2.82 32.71
N LYS A 459 -8.55 2.06 32.39
CA LYS A 459 -9.48 2.41 31.32
C LYS A 459 -10.74 2.98 31.96
N GLY A 460 -11.26 4.08 31.41
CA GLY A 460 -12.55 4.60 31.85
C GLY A 460 -13.68 3.59 31.67
N CYS A 461 -14.78 3.81 32.38
CA CYS A 461 -15.83 2.81 32.54
C CYS A 461 -17.15 3.18 31.86
N LEU A 462 -17.31 4.43 31.39
CA LEU A 462 -18.60 4.94 30.92
C LEU A 462 -18.59 5.31 29.43
N GLN A 463 -19.60 4.87 28.69
CA GLN A 463 -19.75 5.29 27.28
C GLN A 463 -20.00 6.79 27.20
N SER A 464 -19.32 7.47 26.26
CA SER A 464 -19.41 8.93 26.12
C SER A 464 -20.85 9.45 25.92
N SER A 465 -21.74 8.65 25.35
CA SER A 465 -23.16 9.00 25.13
C SER A 465 -24.05 8.86 26.37
N LYS A 466 -23.55 8.30 27.47
CA LYS A 466 -24.30 8.09 28.73
C LYS A 466 -24.02 9.21 29.74
N ASN A 467 -23.94 10.46 29.28
CA ASN A 467 -23.82 11.60 30.19
C ASN A 467 -25.14 11.83 30.94
N ARG A 468 -25.05 12.32 32.18
CA ARG A 468 -26.21 12.68 33.02
C ARG A 468 -25.92 14.01 33.73
N PRO A 469 -26.83 14.99 33.73
CA PRO A 469 -26.63 16.20 34.51
C PRO A 469 -26.30 15.88 35.97
N GLY A 470 -25.22 16.46 36.50
CA GLY A 470 -24.77 16.16 37.85
C GLY A 470 -23.60 17.02 38.32
N LYS A 471 -23.07 16.70 39.50
CA LYS A 471 -22.09 17.55 40.20
C LYS A 471 -20.63 17.20 39.87
N TYR A 472 -20.36 16.06 39.26
CA TYR A 472 -19.00 15.58 39.01
C TYR A 472 -18.62 15.75 37.53
N PRO A 473 -17.39 16.15 37.20
CA PRO A 473 -16.91 16.17 35.83
C PRO A 473 -16.93 14.77 35.18
N PHE A 474 -17.50 14.70 33.98
CA PHE A 474 -17.42 13.54 33.09
C PHE A 474 -16.45 13.85 31.94
N ILE A 475 -15.27 13.24 32.05
CA ILE A 475 -14.15 13.48 31.14
C ILE A 475 -14.28 12.53 29.96
N THR A 476 -14.41 13.09 28.77
CA THR A 476 -14.47 12.34 27.51
C THR A 476 -13.28 12.71 26.62
N ALA A 477 -13.26 12.22 25.39
CA ALA A 477 -12.27 12.66 24.41
C ALA A 477 -12.52 14.09 23.88
N ALA A 478 -13.68 14.70 24.15
CA ALA A 478 -14.02 16.05 23.67
C ALA A 478 -13.20 17.13 24.39
N GLU A 479 -13.12 18.33 23.79
CA GLU A 479 -12.40 19.45 24.40
C GLU A 479 -13.13 19.96 25.66
N THR A 480 -14.46 20.05 25.58
CA THR A 480 -15.32 20.40 26.70
C THR A 480 -15.78 19.16 27.45
N TRP A 481 -15.87 19.28 28.77
CA TRP A 481 -16.34 18.20 29.63
C TRP A 481 -17.84 18.30 29.83
N SER A 482 -18.49 17.15 29.98
CA SER A 482 -19.87 17.09 30.47
C SER A 482 -19.84 16.79 31.97
N THR A 483 -21.01 16.60 32.58
CA THR A 483 -21.13 16.23 34.00
C THR A 483 -21.71 14.83 34.17
N HIS A 484 -21.61 14.31 35.39
CA HIS A 484 -22.30 13.11 35.87
C HIS A 484 -22.74 13.26 37.33
N ASP A 485 -23.76 12.52 37.72
CA ASP A 485 -24.26 12.40 39.10
C ASP A 485 -23.45 11.45 40.00
N HIS A 486 -22.46 10.74 39.44
CA HIS A 486 -21.62 9.76 40.11
C HIS A 486 -20.15 9.92 39.68
N PHE A 487 -19.21 9.54 40.56
CA PHE A 487 -17.77 9.57 40.29
C PHE A 487 -17.15 8.21 40.58
N THR A 488 -16.08 7.87 39.88
CA THR A 488 -15.33 6.61 40.12
C THR A 488 -13.92 6.85 40.65
N HIS A 489 -13.41 8.08 40.56
CA HIS A 489 -12.05 8.43 40.97
C HIS A 489 -12.08 9.70 41.80
N ASP A 490 -11.27 9.75 42.86
CA ASP A 490 -11.00 10.95 43.67
C ASP A 490 -9.49 11.11 43.83
N CYS A 491 -8.85 11.69 42.81
CA CYS A 491 -7.39 11.78 42.74
C CYS A 491 -6.94 12.89 41.76
N GLU A 492 -5.63 13.11 41.71
CA GLU A 492 -5.00 13.91 40.65
C GLU A 492 -4.54 12.96 39.53
N ALA A 493 -5.02 13.18 38.31
CA ALA A 493 -4.81 12.27 37.19
C ALA A 493 -4.73 12.99 35.84
N LEU A 494 -4.19 12.28 34.85
CA LEU A 494 -4.35 12.65 33.44
C LEU A 494 -5.35 11.71 32.76
N VAL A 495 -6.22 12.25 31.93
CA VAL A 495 -7.18 11.47 31.14
C VAL A 495 -6.83 11.59 29.66
N PHE A 496 -6.33 10.50 29.07
CA PHE A 496 -5.82 10.42 27.71
C PHE A 496 -6.83 9.75 26.77
N ALA A 497 -7.22 10.41 25.69
CA ALA A 497 -8.15 9.86 24.69
C ALA A 497 -7.48 8.76 23.85
N MET A 498 -7.88 7.50 24.05
CA MET A 498 -7.29 6.32 23.40
C MET A 498 -8.06 5.84 22.16
N ALA A 499 -9.32 6.24 21.99
CA ALA A 499 -10.15 5.82 20.85
C ALA A 499 -11.18 6.90 20.49
N ALA A 500 -10.78 7.85 19.66
CA ALA A 500 -11.64 8.94 19.17
C ALA A 500 -11.18 9.35 17.76
N SER A 501 -12.04 9.99 16.97
CA SER A 501 -11.66 10.44 15.61
C SER A 501 -10.70 11.63 15.68
N GLY A 502 -11.17 12.87 15.50
CA GLY A 502 -10.33 14.08 15.55
C GLY A 502 -9.68 14.37 16.92
N SER A 503 -10.10 13.67 17.97
CA SER A 503 -9.66 13.88 19.35
C SER A 503 -8.65 12.85 19.86
N LEU A 504 -8.22 11.89 19.02
CA LEU A 504 -7.27 10.85 19.44
C LEU A 504 -5.99 11.47 20.03
N GLY A 505 -5.56 10.97 21.20
CA GLY A 505 -4.37 11.43 21.90
C GLY A 505 -4.49 12.75 22.66
N ARG A 506 -5.68 13.38 22.69
CA ARG A 506 -5.93 14.54 23.58
C ARG A 506 -5.79 14.09 25.03
N THR A 507 -5.13 14.92 25.84
CA THR A 507 -4.94 14.65 27.27
C THR A 507 -5.58 15.76 28.09
N HIS A 508 -6.26 15.39 29.18
CA HIS A 508 -6.87 16.31 30.14
C HIS A 508 -6.20 16.16 31.50
N TYR A 509 -5.99 17.28 32.21
CA TYR A 509 -5.60 17.28 33.61
C TYR A 509 -6.83 17.40 34.50
N VAL A 510 -6.93 16.55 35.53
CA VAL A 510 -8.09 16.52 36.44
C VAL A 510 -7.60 16.33 37.87
N LYS A 511 -8.25 17.03 38.82
CA LYS A 511 -7.99 16.90 40.25
C LYS A 511 -9.29 16.85 41.04
N GLY A 512 -9.44 15.85 41.90
CA GLY A 512 -10.62 15.64 42.75
C GLY A 512 -11.52 14.54 42.20
N LYS A 513 -12.83 14.65 42.47
CA LYS A 513 -13.83 13.64 42.10
C LYS A 513 -14.22 13.73 40.63
N PHE A 514 -14.04 12.66 39.86
CA PHE A 514 -14.43 12.60 38.44
C PHE A 514 -14.82 11.18 37.97
N ILE A 515 -15.38 11.12 36.77
CA ILE A 515 -15.58 9.89 36.00
C ILE A 515 -15.06 10.10 34.58
N ALA A 516 -14.52 9.05 33.96
CA ALA A 516 -13.95 9.12 32.61
C ALA A 516 -14.58 8.10 31.66
N SER A 517 -14.58 8.46 30.37
CA SER A 517 -15.16 7.62 29.34
C SER A 517 -14.33 6.36 29.05
N ASP A 518 -14.99 5.28 28.65
CA ASP A 518 -14.38 4.05 28.12
C ASP A 518 -13.54 4.24 26.85
N LEU A 519 -13.54 5.44 26.27
CA LEU A 519 -12.64 5.86 25.20
C LEU A 519 -11.33 6.50 25.71
N CYS A 520 -11.11 6.54 27.02
CA CYS A 520 -9.95 7.19 27.65
C CYS A 520 -9.16 6.23 28.56
N PHE A 521 -7.85 6.48 28.65
CA PHE A 521 -7.01 5.99 29.72
C PHE A 521 -6.93 7.01 30.86
N ILE A 522 -6.93 6.54 32.09
CA ILE A 522 -6.71 7.32 33.30
C ILE A 522 -5.30 7.00 33.79
N LEU A 523 -4.49 8.04 33.97
CA LEU A 523 -3.08 7.96 34.33
C LEU A 523 -2.91 8.55 35.72
N THR A 524 -2.60 7.71 36.70
CA THR A 524 -2.23 8.13 38.05
C THR A 524 -0.75 7.82 38.30
N PRO A 525 0.03 8.72 38.93
CA PRO A 525 1.41 8.41 39.27
C PRO A 525 1.52 7.12 40.08
N LYS A 526 2.50 6.28 39.76
CA LYS A 526 2.89 5.18 40.65
C LYS A 526 3.42 5.74 41.97
N ASP A 527 3.31 4.97 43.04
CA ASP A 527 3.60 5.44 44.40
C ASP A 527 5.00 6.04 44.55
N GLU A 528 6.03 5.39 43.99
CA GLU A 528 7.42 5.88 43.98
C GLU A 528 7.64 7.17 43.17
N TYR A 529 6.67 7.57 42.34
CA TYR A 529 6.71 8.73 41.47
C TYR A 529 5.71 9.83 41.84
N ARG A 530 4.85 9.64 42.85
CA ARG A 530 3.85 10.65 43.27
C ARG A 530 4.47 12.02 43.54
N GLU A 531 5.57 12.06 44.29
CA GLU A 531 6.31 13.30 44.59
C GLU A 531 7.33 13.70 43.50
N ARG A 532 7.48 12.88 42.46
CA ARG A 532 8.50 13.08 41.40
C ARG A 532 7.90 13.56 40.08
N LEU A 533 6.57 13.51 39.93
CA LEU A 533 5.88 13.96 38.73
C LEU A 533 5.10 15.25 38.99
N ASN A 534 5.07 16.15 38.01
CA ASN A 534 4.16 17.28 37.95
C ASN A 534 3.14 16.99 36.85
N LEU A 535 1.90 16.68 37.23
CA LEU A 535 0.87 16.30 36.26
C LEU A 535 0.46 17.46 35.35
N ARG A 536 0.56 18.71 35.79
CA ARG A 536 0.30 19.87 34.92
C ARG A 536 1.34 20.01 33.82
N PHE A 537 2.61 19.74 34.14
CA PHE A 537 3.67 19.63 33.14
C PHE A 537 3.38 18.49 32.16
N TYR A 538 3.11 17.28 32.66
CA TYR A 538 2.86 16.13 31.78
C TYR A 538 1.60 16.29 30.93
N HIS A 539 0.56 16.97 31.43
CA HIS A 539 -0.62 17.34 30.64
C HIS A 539 -0.25 18.16 29.40
N ALA A 540 0.55 19.23 29.57
CA ALA A 540 0.99 20.05 28.45
C ALA A 540 1.97 19.29 27.54
N TYR A 541 2.88 18.52 28.13
CA TYR A 541 3.83 17.69 27.39
C TYR A 541 3.10 16.68 26.49
N PHE A 542 2.14 15.91 27.01
CA PHE A 542 1.37 14.94 26.23
C PHE A 542 0.60 15.60 25.08
N ASN A 543 -0.01 16.76 25.32
CA ASN A 543 -0.69 17.51 24.27
C ASN A 543 0.28 18.05 23.22
N ALA A 544 1.49 18.47 23.61
CA ALA A 544 2.53 18.91 22.68
C ALA A 544 3.07 17.76 21.80
N ILE A 545 3.23 16.57 22.37
CA ILE A 545 3.70 15.40 21.62
C ILE A 545 2.56 14.58 20.98
N ARG A 546 1.31 15.05 21.06
CA ARG A 546 0.10 14.32 20.66
C ARG A 546 0.19 13.74 19.24
N ALA A 547 0.55 14.57 18.25
CA ALA A 547 0.62 14.15 16.85
C ALA A 547 1.62 12.99 16.68
N HIS A 548 2.73 13.05 17.39
CA HIS A 548 3.77 12.03 17.34
C HIS A 548 3.37 10.74 18.09
N VAL A 549 2.74 10.85 19.25
CA VAL A 549 2.15 9.70 19.99
C VAL A 549 1.14 8.96 19.11
N VAL A 550 0.24 9.69 18.46
CA VAL A 550 -0.78 9.15 17.56
C VAL A 550 -0.13 8.50 16.34
N LYS A 551 0.80 9.18 15.65
CA LYS A 551 1.50 8.62 14.47
C LYS A 551 2.26 7.32 14.78
N SER A 552 2.78 7.20 15.99
CA SER A 552 3.63 6.06 16.38
C SER A 552 2.84 4.82 16.80
N MET A 553 1.61 5.00 17.32
CA MET A 553 0.89 3.91 17.99
C MET A 553 -0.55 3.71 17.53
N ALA A 554 -1.15 4.69 16.83
CA ALA A 554 -2.53 4.57 16.39
C ALA A 554 -2.64 3.50 15.30
N LYS A 555 -3.49 2.51 15.55
CA LYS A 555 -3.78 1.37 14.66
C LYS A 555 -5.28 1.33 14.34
N GLY A 556 -5.64 0.82 13.16
CA GLY A 556 -7.04 0.63 12.72
C GLY A 556 -7.36 1.28 11.37
N GLY A 557 -8.31 0.72 10.63
CA GLY A 557 -8.76 1.24 9.32
C GLY A 557 -9.75 2.41 9.46
N ALA A 558 -11.01 2.11 9.78
CA ALA A 558 -12.08 3.13 9.85
C ALA A 558 -12.07 3.97 11.15
N LYS A 559 -11.57 3.42 12.26
CA LYS A 559 -11.46 4.12 13.55
C LYS A 559 -10.11 3.82 14.19
N LEU A 560 -9.25 4.82 14.25
CA LEU A 560 -7.95 4.72 14.89
C LEU A 560 -8.09 4.59 16.40
N SER A 561 -7.25 3.74 16.99
CA SER A 561 -7.16 3.56 18.44
C SER A 561 -5.74 3.24 18.87
N ILE A 562 -5.43 3.53 20.14
CA ILE A 562 -4.16 3.23 20.78
C ILE A 562 -4.43 2.18 21.85
N ASN A 563 -3.77 1.04 21.78
CA ASN A 563 -3.93 -0.01 22.80
C ASN A 563 -3.12 0.32 24.06
N LYS A 564 -3.53 -0.25 25.19
CA LYS A 564 -2.93 0.02 26.50
C LYS A 564 -1.45 -0.41 26.58
N THR A 565 -1.11 -1.55 25.99
CA THR A 565 0.24 -2.11 26.03
C THR A 565 1.25 -1.22 25.32
N ASP A 566 0.91 -0.76 24.13
CA ASP A 566 1.73 0.13 23.31
C ASP A 566 1.87 1.49 23.98
N PHE A 567 0.76 2.01 24.50
CA PHE A 567 0.77 3.25 25.28
C PHE A 567 1.68 3.14 26.50
N ALA A 568 1.59 2.05 27.27
CA ALA A 568 2.44 1.82 28.44
C ALA A 568 3.93 1.74 28.09
N ALA A 569 4.27 1.12 26.95
CA ALA A 569 5.66 0.96 26.50
C ALA A 569 6.26 2.25 25.91
N PHE A 570 5.43 3.23 25.55
CA PHE A 570 5.90 4.43 24.87
C PHE A 570 6.87 5.25 25.76
N PRO A 571 8.09 5.54 25.29
CA PRO A 571 9.06 6.31 26.08
C PRO A 571 8.71 7.80 26.09
N ILE A 572 8.64 8.42 27.26
CA ILE A 572 8.44 9.87 27.43
C ILE A 572 9.59 10.49 28.21
N VAL A 573 9.83 11.79 27.99
CA VAL A 573 10.84 12.52 28.75
C VAL A 573 10.51 12.48 30.24
N PHE A 574 11.48 12.09 31.06
CA PHE A 574 11.48 12.13 32.51
C PHE A 574 12.52 13.13 33.01
N LEU A 575 12.06 14.32 33.41
CA LEU A 575 12.92 15.38 33.96
C LEU A 575 12.99 15.31 35.49
N PRO A 576 14.03 15.87 36.13
CA PRO A 576 13.99 16.17 37.56
C PRO A 576 12.77 17.02 37.94
N LYS A 577 12.17 16.73 39.09
CA LYS A 577 10.94 17.38 39.58
C LYS A 577 11.02 18.92 39.57
N SER A 578 12.15 19.49 39.99
CA SER A 578 12.39 20.94 39.96
C SER A 578 12.25 21.57 38.56
N LYS A 579 12.72 20.89 37.51
CA LYS A 579 12.56 21.34 36.12
C LYS A 579 11.12 21.20 35.65
N GLN A 580 10.45 20.11 36.03
CA GLN A 580 9.03 19.92 35.72
C GLN A 580 8.17 21.02 36.36
N ASP A 581 8.44 21.38 37.62
CA ASP A 581 7.70 22.42 38.35
C ASP A 581 7.94 23.81 37.75
N ALA A 582 9.19 24.14 37.40
CA ALA A 582 9.51 25.40 36.73
C ALA A 582 8.81 25.55 35.37
N LEU A 583 8.78 24.48 34.55
CA LEU A 583 8.06 24.48 33.27
C LEU A 583 6.54 24.48 33.48
N GLY A 584 6.05 23.70 34.44
CA GLY A 584 4.63 23.63 34.80
C GLY A 584 4.08 24.99 35.26
N ALA A 585 4.87 25.78 35.99
CA ALA A 585 4.50 27.14 36.39
C ALA A 585 4.40 28.09 35.18
N LYS A 586 5.32 27.99 34.22
CA LYS A 586 5.26 28.77 32.97
C LYS A 586 4.04 28.39 32.12
N ILE A 587 3.77 27.09 31.98
CA ILE A 587 2.59 26.57 31.29
C ILE A 587 1.31 27.11 31.93
N LEU A 588 1.23 27.08 33.26
CA LEU A 588 0.07 27.58 33.99
C LEU A 588 -0.14 29.08 33.74
N LYS A 589 0.92 29.88 33.75
CA LYS A 589 0.86 31.31 33.46
C LYS A 589 0.26 31.58 32.08
N GLU A 590 0.71 30.88 31.04
CA GLU A 590 0.18 31.05 29.69
C GLU A 590 -1.25 30.50 29.57
N ALA A 591 -1.58 29.40 30.24
CA ALA A 591 -2.95 28.87 30.26
C ALA A 591 -3.95 29.86 30.89
N THR A 592 -3.58 30.50 32.01
CA THR A 592 -4.38 31.55 32.63
C THR A 592 -4.53 32.76 31.72
N ARG A 593 -3.47 33.14 30.98
CA ARG A 593 -3.54 34.20 29.99
C ARG A 593 -4.50 33.87 28.84
N ILE A 594 -4.45 32.64 28.32
CA ILE A 594 -5.39 32.17 27.29
C ILE A 594 -6.83 32.24 27.80
N GLU A 595 -7.09 31.84 29.04
CA GLU A 595 -8.43 31.89 29.62
C GLU A 595 -8.94 33.33 29.79
N SER A 596 -8.08 34.26 30.21
CA SER A 596 -8.40 35.70 30.25
C SER A 596 -8.76 36.22 28.87
N LEU A 597 -7.94 35.94 27.86
CA LEU A 597 -8.18 36.37 26.49
C LEU A 597 -9.47 35.76 25.91
N LYS A 598 -9.80 34.51 26.24
CA LYS A 598 -11.07 33.90 25.83
C LYS A 598 -12.28 34.63 26.43
N ARG A 599 -12.20 35.06 27.70
CA ARG A 599 -13.25 35.87 28.33
C ARG A 599 -13.36 37.24 27.67
N GLU A 600 -12.24 37.89 27.40
CA GLU A 600 -12.22 39.18 26.71
C GLU A 600 -12.83 39.10 25.30
N ILE A 601 -12.56 38.01 24.57
CA ILE A 601 -13.21 37.74 23.27
C ILE A 601 -14.72 37.57 23.45
N GLN A 602 -15.15 36.76 24.41
CA GLN A 602 -16.57 36.52 24.67
C GLN A 602 -17.33 37.79 25.09
N ASP A 603 -16.69 38.64 25.89
CA ASP A 603 -17.24 39.95 26.28
C ASP A 603 -17.33 40.88 25.06
N ALA A 604 -16.34 40.87 24.16
CA ALA A 604 -16.37 41.66 22.94
C ALA A 604 -17.47 41.17 21.97
N GLU A 605 -17.63 39.86 21.80
CA GLU A 605 -18.71 39.26 21.01
C GLU A 605 -20.09 39.64 21.57
N SER A 606 -20.27 39.59 22.90
CA SER A 606 -21.53 39.99 23.55
C SER A 606 -21.88 41.46 23.27
N LYS A 607 -20.87 42.35 23.34
CA LYS A 607 -21.06 43.77 23.01
C LYS A 607 -21.44 43.99 21.53
N ILE A 608 -20.87 43.22 20.61
CA ILE A 608 -21.26 43.26 19.20
C ILE A 608 -22.73 42.87 19.05
N CYS A 609 -23.16 41.78 19.71
CA CYS A 609 -24.56 41.36 19.70
C CYS A 609 -25.51 42.43 20.26
N GLU A 610 -25.14 43.10 21.36
CA GLU A 610 -25.91 44.21 21.93
C GLU A 610 -26.02 45.40 20.97
N LEU A 611 -24.92 45.79 20.33
CA LEU A 611 -24.91 46.88 19.33
C LEU A 611 -25.82 46.55 18.14
N VAL A 612 -25.74 45.32 17.60
CA VAL A 612 -26.61 44.88 16.50
C VAL A 612 -28.08 44.84 16.94
N ALA A 613 -28.38 44.34 18.14
CA ALA A 613 -29.74 44.34 18.67
C ALA A 613 -30.31 45.76 18.83
N SER A 614 -29.46 46.73 19.23
CA SER A 614 -29.86 48.14 19.35
C SER A 614 -30.19 48.80 18.00
N LEU A 615 -29.46 48.45 16.94
CA LEU A 615 -29.73 48.90 15.57
C LEU A 615 -31.06 48.33 15.04
N VAL A 616 -31.30 47.03 15.25
CA VAL A 616 -32.55 46.36 14.84
C VAL A 616 -33.76 46.91 15.61
N ALA A 617 -33.60 47.28 16.88
CA ALA A 617 -34.66 47.94 17.65
C ALA A 617 -34.96 49.37 17.14
N HIS A 618 -33.93 50.10 16.69
CA HIS A 618 -34.09 51.46 16.15
C HIS A 618 -34.78 51.48 14.77
N GLU A 619 -34.52 50.51 13.90
CA GLU A 619 -35.19 50.40 12.59
C GLU A 619 -36.67 50.00 12.72
N ASN A 620 -37.00 49.14 13.69
CA ASN A 620 -38.39 48.75 13.97
C ASN A 620 -39.20 49.86 14.66
N GLY A 621 -38.54 50.81 15.35
CA GLY A 621 -39.18 51.98 15.96
C GLY A 621 -39.42 53.15 15.00
N ALA A 622 -38.70 53.21 13.86
CA ALA A 622 -38.88 54.25 12.84
C ALA A 622 -39.94 53.89 11.77
N SER A 623 -40.54 52.70 11.86
CA SER A 623 -41.58 52.21 10.95
C SER A 623 -42.99 52.19 11.57
N GLN A 624 -43.20 52.88 12.70
CA GLN A 624 -44.52 53.09 13.34
C GLN A 624 -44.98 54.54 13.23
#